data_AF-H3GID9-F1
#
_entry.id   AF-H3GID9-F1
#
_cell.length_a   1.000
_cell.length_b   1.000
_cell.length_c   1.000
_cell.angle_alpha   90.00
_cell.angle_beta   90.00
_cell.angle_gamma   90.00
#
_symmetry.space_group_name_H-M   'P 1'
#
loop_
_entity.id
_entity.type
_entity.pdbx_description
1 polymer ?
#
loop_
_entity_poly.entity_id
_entity_poly.type
_entity_poly.pdbx_seq_one_letter_code
_entity_poly.pdbx_strand_id
1 'polypeptide(L)'
;MTSRRSRRRSPSPHSDAETRRVLPSRSSRGTRITKLIGEEAEADASFWGQSAWQEDGEDEDYSTEAEEEDVVDSDFDKEEAPDDEVHDAEEDEEPTRRKRSATSSGRYKEPVQPRPAKRKAVAPVQNSPVAAAAYALPVFEYVAPTVRSSTARKSSESSEMRRRASHEAAKLAAKHKKPTVVKTGNRLTQAQLLAEAVRTEVENTQSLQRLEQLEEEKKAESIAPKAPFTGSMVRYYSKLGAPKTITFLNTLDFPRIFNQPKPKKKISSQQQKVNRMKQEAEQEER
;
A
#
# COMPACT_ATOMS: atom_id res chain seq x y z
N MET A 1 51.70 34.11 13.86
CA MET A 1 50.88 33.79 12.67
C MET A 1 51.14 32.35 12.28
N THR A 2 50.22 31.41 12.58
CA THR A 2 50.41 29.99 12.27
C THR A 2 49.48 29.59 11.11
N SER A 3 50.10 29.25 9.97
CA SER A 3 49.43 28.85 8.74
C SER A 3 48.87 27.42 8.86
N ARG A 4 47.54 27.28 8.84
CA ARG A 4 46.87 25.96 8.75
C ARG A 4 46.80 25.53 7.29
N ARG A 5 47.68 24.60 6.91
CA ARG A 5 47.67 23.92 5.62
C ARG A 5 46.45 23.00 5.53
N SER A 6 45.53 23.25 4.60
CA SER A 6 44.37 22.38 4.39
C SER A 6 44.81 21.06 3.75
N ARG A 7 44.47 19.93 4.40
CA ARG A 7 44.65 18.60 3.80
C ARG A 7 43.46 18.34 2.88
N ARG A 8 43.62 18.59 1.59
CA ARG A 8 42.70 18.04 0.57
C ARG A 8 42.94 16.54 0.51
N ARG A 9 41.93 15.76 0.87
CA ARG A 9 41.91 14.29 0.72
C ARG A 9 41.52 14.01 -0.74
N SER A 10 42.41 13.38 -1.49
CA SER A 10 42.11 12.89 -2.85
C SER A 10 41.09 11.75 -2.80
N PRO A 11 40.19 11.63 -3.80
CA PRO A 11 39.24 10.53 -3.87
C PRO A 11 39.96 9.25 -4.34
N SER A 12 39.71 8.16 -3.62
CA SER A 12 40.15 6.79 -3.95
C SER A 12 39.45 6.31 -5.23
N PRO A 13 40.12 5.57 -6.14
CA PRO A 13 39.55 5.16 -7.44
C PRO A 13 38.66 3.90 -7.38
N HIS A 14 38.16 3.50 -6.20
CA HIS A 14 37.44 2.23 -6.01
C HIS A 14 36.03 2.36 -5.42
N SER A 15 35.24 3.39 -5.77
CA SER A 15 33.87 3.55 -5.23
C SER A 15 32.73 3.57 -6.25
N ASP A 16 32.97 3.22 -7.52
CA ASP A 16 31.90 3.18 -8.54
C ASP A 16 31.51 1.75 -8.91
N ALA A 17 31.04 0.96 -7.95
CA ALA A 17 30.31 -0.30 -8.21
C ALA A 17 29.52 -0.80 -7.00
N GLU A 18 29.00 0.07 -6.14
CA GLU A 18 28.01 -0.36 -5.15
C GLU A 18 26.71 -0.69 -5.88
N THR A 19 26.57 -1.96 -6.24
CA THR A 19 25.29 -2.56 -6.61
C THR A 19 24.28 -2.18 -5.53
N ARG A 20 23.31 -1.34 -5.90
CA ARG A 20 22.25 -0.87 -5.00
C ARG A 20 21.56 -2.11 -4.43
N ARG A 21 21.89 -2.47 -3.19
CA ARG A 21 21.40 -3.70 -2.53
C ARG A 21 19.87 -3.64 -2.49
N VAL A 22 19.22 -4.41 -3.36
CA VAL A 22 17.76 -4.55 -3.35
C VAL A 22 17.42 -5.43 -2.17
N LEU A 23 16.87 -4.82 -1.12
CA LEU A 23 16.40 -5.56 0.04
C LEU A 23 15.13 -6.36 -0.33
N PRO A 24 14.96 -7.58 0.17
CA PRO A 24 13.76 -8.39 -0.08
C PRO A 24 12.50 -7.68 0.43
N SER A 25 11.38 -7.90 -0.27
CA SER A 25 10.09 -7.36 0.16
C SER A 25 9.70 -7.96 1.51
N ARG A 26 9.52 -7.10 2.52
CA ARG A 26 9.05 -7.48 3.84
C ARG A 26 7.52 -7.35 3.85
N SER A 27 6.81 -8.41 4.21
CA SER A 27 5.34 -8.41 4.34
C SER A 27 4.83 -7.38 5.37
N SER A 28 5.64 -7.05 6.37
CA SER A 28 5.31 -6.06 7.40
C SER A 28 5.67 -4.61 7.04
N ARG A 29 6.17 -4.35 5.83
CA ARG A 29 6.55 -2.99 5.42
C ARG A 29 5.31 -2.23 4.98
N GLY A 30 5.02 -1.13 5.68
CA GLY A 30 3.90 -0.23 5.34
C GLY A 30 2.60 -0.51 6.09
N THR A 31 2.58 -1.47 7.03
CA THR A 31 1.38 -1.80 7.82
C THR A 31 0.84 -0.65 8.67
N ARG A 32 1.64 0.39 8.93
CA ARG A 32 1.22 1.59 9.66
C ARG A 32 1.22 2.85 8.81
N ILE A 33 1.40 2.75 7.50
CA ILE A 33 1.36 3.92 6.59
C ILE A 33 -0.07 4.46 6.46
N THR A 34 -1.08 3.60 6.67
CA THR A 34 -2.50 4.01 6.68
C THR A 34 -2.93 4.65 7.99
N LYS A 35 -2.07 4.68 9.02
CA LYS A 35 -2.38 5.40 10.24
C LYS A 35 -2.19 6.89 9.95
N LEU A 36 -3.23 7.66 10.24
CA LEU A 36 -3.18 9.13 10.21
C LEU A 36 -2.11 9.60 11.19
N ILE A 37 -1.37 10.65 10.85
CA ILE A 37 -0.28 11.21 11.66
C ILE A 37 -0.43 12.73 11.71
N GLY A 38 -0.19 13.33 12.88
CA GLY A 38 -0.20 14.78 13.04
C GLY A 38 -1.61 15.38 13.00
N GLU A 39 -1.78 16.48 12.27
CA GLU A 39 -3.03 17.24 12.20
C GLU A 39 -4.22 16.39 11.74
N GLU A 40 -4.00 15.43 10.83
CA GLU A 40 -5.06 14.54 10.34
C GLU A 40 -5.53 13.56 11.43
N ALA A 41 -4.64 13.11 12.31
CA ALA A 41 -5.01 12.25 13.43
C ALA A 41 -5.73 13.03 14.55
N GLU A 42 -5.34 14.29 14.77
CA GLU A 42 -5.98 15.16 15.76
C GLU A 42 -7.39 15.58 15.31
N ALA A 43 -7.56 15.87 14.02
CA ALA A 43 -8.88 16.16 13.43
C ALA A 43 -9.81 14.96 13.51
N ASP A 44 -9.32 13.75 13.19
CA ASP A 44 -10.09 12.51 13.28
C ASP A 44 -10.48 12.19 14.74
N ALA A 45 -9.55 12.33 15.69
CA ALA A 45 -9.85 12.18 17.11
C ALA A 45 -10.85 13.21 17.63
N SER A 46 -10.83 14.44 17.12
CA SER A 46 -11.80 15.48 17.49
C SER A 46 -13.20 15.21 16.90
N PHE A 47 -13.25 14.66 15.68
CA PHE A 47 -14.48 14.27 15.02
C PHE A 47 -15.12 13.06 15.70
N TRP A 48 -14.36 12.00 16.00
CA TRP A 48 -14.88 10.80 16.66
C TRP A 48 -15.00 10.95 18.18
N GLY A 49 -14.27 11.88 18.79
CA GLY A 49 -14.32 12.16 20.23
C GLY A 49 -15.51 13.02 20.68
N GLN A 50 -16.47 13.29 19.78
CA GLN A 50 -17.72 13.97 20.14
C GLN A 50 -18.53 13.12 21.13
N SER A 51 -19.23 13.75 22.07
CA SER A 51 -20.02 13.05 23.10
C SER A 51 -21.06 12.09 22.52
N ALA A 52 -21.55 12.34 21.30
CA ALA A 52 -22.51 11.45 20.61
C ALA A 52 -21.95 10.05 20.29
N TRP A 53 -20.62 9.88 20.25
CA TRP A 53 -19.96 8.61 19.96
C TRP A 53 -19.24 8.03 21.18
N GLN A 54 -19.34 8.68 22.34
CA GLN A 54 -18.77 8.13 23.57
C GLN A 54 -19.71 7.05 24.09
N GLU A 55 -19.13 5.90 24.48
CA GLU A 55 -19.88 4.85 25.16
C GLU A 55 -20.26 5.35 26.55
N ASP A 56 -21.52 5.77 26.72
CA ASP A 56 -22.07 6.08 28.04
C ASP A 56 -22.30 4.76 28.80
N GLY A 57 -21.91 4.72 30.07
CA GLY A 57 -21.97 3.49 30.90
C GLY A 57 -23.39 2.97 31.22
N GLU A 58 -24.40 3.57 30.60
CA GLU A 58 -25.84 3.30 30.76
C GLU A 58 -26.49 3.16 29.37
N ASP A 59 -25.74 2.64 28.39
CA ASP A 59 -26.25 2.29 27.06
C ASP A 59 -26.85 0.87 27.11
N GLU A 60 -28.18 0.79 27.08
CA GLU A 60 -28.91 -0.48 27.03
C GLU A 60 -28.90 -1.03 25.59
N ASP A 61 -28.84 -2.35 25.43
CA ASP A 61 -28.93 -2.97 24.10
C ASP A 61 -30.22 -2.53 23.39
N TYR A 62 -30.11 -2.27 22.08
CA TYR A 62 -31.26 -1.87 21.26
C TYR A 62 -32.43 -2.84 21.42
N SER A 63 -33.59 -2.29 21.78
CA SER A 63 -34.85 -3.00 21.91
C SER A 63 -35.85 -2.45 20.89
N THR A 64 -36.52 -3.33 20.15
CA THR A 64 -37.52 -2.93 19.16
C THR A 64 -38.76 -2.41 19.88
N GLU A 65 -39.03 -1.11 19.75
CA GLU A 65 -40.33 -0.54 20.12
C GLU A 65 -41.39 -0.93 19.08
N ALA A 66 -42.65 -1.02 19.50
CA ALA A 66 -43.74 -1.28 18.57
C ALA A 66 -43.89 -0.08 17.64
N GLU A 67 -43.56 -0.25 16.36
CA GLU A 67 -43.69 0.78 15.33
C GLU A 67 -45.14 1.26 15.26
N GLU A 68 -45.34 2.57 15.39
CA GLU A 68 -46.64 3.20 15.23
C GLU A 68 -47.14 3.01 13.78
N GLU A 69 -48.45 2.81 13.61
CA GLU A 69 -49.04 2.66 12.27
C GLU A 69 -48.74 3.89 11.42
N ASP A 70 -48.11 3.69 10.25
CA ASP A 70 -47.72 4.77 9.33
C ASP A 70 -48.97 5.46 8.74
N VAL A 71 -49.29 6.65 9.24
CA VAL A 71 -50.41 7.47 8.76
C VAL A 71 -49.94 8.33 7.59
N VAL A 72 -50.33 7.95 6.38
CA VAL A 72 -50.09 8.74 5.18
C VAL A 72 -51.05 9.94 5.08
N ASP A 73 -50.56 11.04 4.52
CA ASP A 73 -51.38 12.23 4.27
C ASP A 73 -52.53 11.92 3.28
N SER A 74 -53.64 12.66 3.41
CA SER A 74 -54.84 12.46 2.57
C SER A 74 -54.63 12.72 1.07
N ASP A 75 -53.51 13.33 0.68
CA ASP A 75 -53.09 13.52 -0.71
C ASP A 75 -52.09 12.48 -1.22
N PHE A 76 -51.69 11.50 -0.41
CA PHE A 76 -50.78 10.44 -0.84
C PHE A 76 -51.32 9.64 -2.03
N ASP A 77 -52.62 9.33 -2.03
CA ASP A 77 -53.30 8.63 -3.14
C ASP A 77 -53.86 9.58 -4.21
N LYS A 78 -53.73 10.90 -4.03
CA LYS A 78 -54.17 11.83 -5.07
C LYS A 78 -53.20 11.73 -6.23
N GLU A 79 -53.74 11.54 -7.43
CA GLU A 79 -52.95 11.56 -8.65
C GLU A 79 -52.21 12.90 -8.71
N GLU A 80 -50.88 12.84 -8.55
CA GLU A 80 -50.00 13.98 -8.79
C GLU A 80 -50.33 14.47 -10.19
N ALA A 81 -50.77 15.73 -10.30
CA ALA A 81 -51.15 16.32 -11.57
C ALA A 81 -50.03 16.03 -12.56
N PRO A 82 -50.33 15.56 -13.79
CA PRO A 82 -49.31 15.32 -14.78
C PRO A 82 -48.47 16.59 -14.85
N ASP A 83 -47.18 16.44 -14.60
CA ASP A 83 -46.22 17.51 -14.74
C ASP A 83 -46.21 17.89 -16.23
N ASP A 84 -47.09 18.83 -16.61
CA ASP A 84 -47.13 19.43 -17.94
C ASP A 84 -45.83 20.20 -18.23
N GLU A 85 -44.94 20.33 -17.23
CA GLU A 85 -43.57 20.77 -17.37
C GLU A 85 -42.64 19.57 -17.64
N VAL A 86 -42.96 18.82 -18.71
CA VAL A 86 -41.97 17.97 -19.40
C VAL A 86 -40.80 18.88 -19.81
N HIS A 87 -39.78 18.93 -18.96
CA HIS A 87 -38.53 19.66 -19.18
C HIS A 87 -37.64 18.92 -20.21
N ASP A 88 -38.24 18.33 -21.24
CA ASP A 88 -37.57 17.63 -22.34
C ASP A 88 -38.26 17.86 -23.71
N ALA A 89 -38.96 18.99 -23.86
CA ALA A 89 -39.24 19.55 -25.18
C ALA A 89 -38.29 20.73 -25.41
N GLU A 90 -37.21 20.47 -26.16
CA GLU A 90 -36.60 21.52 -26.99
C GLU A 90 -37.71 22.11 -27.88
N GLU A 91 -38.26 23.27 -27.51
CA GLU A 91 -38.81 24.18 -28.50
C GLU A 91 -38.64 25.63 -28.03
N ASP A 92 -38.04 26.40 -28.93
CA ASP A 92 -37.78 27.81 -28.85
C ASP A 92 -38.97 28.62 -28.32
N GLU A 93 -38.81 29.38 -27.23
CA GLU A 93 -39.22 30.79 -27.13
C GLU A 93 -38.83 31.43 -25.79
N GLU A 94 -38.16 32.59 -25.91
CA GLU A 94 -37.77 33.61 -24.92
C GLU A 94 -37.63 33.31 -23.40
N PRO A 95 -36.46 33.60 -22.79
CA PRO A 95 -36.29 33.48 -21.34
C PRO A 95 -36.90 34.67 -20.61
N THR A 96 -38.16 34.56 -20.16
CA THR A 96 -38.70 35.48 -19.15
C THR A 96 -38.09 35.17 -17.78
N ARG A 97 -37.20 36.05 -17.33
CA ARG A 97 -36.52 35.96 -16.04
C ARG A 97 -37.50 36.05 -14.88
N ARG A 98 -37.81 34.92 -14.22
CA ARG A 98 -38.27 34.91 -12.83
C ARG A 98 -37.15 34.47 -11.91
N LYS A 99 -36.55 35.43 -11.21
CA LYS A 99 -35.55 35.21 -10.16
C LYS A 99 -36.22 34.52 -8.97
N ARG A 100 -35.92 33.23 -8.75
CA ARG A 100 -36.10 32.60 -7.44
C ARG A 100 -34.83 32.86 -6.62
N SER A 101 -35.00 33.47 -5.45
CA SER A 101 -33.92 33.84 -4.53
C SER A 101 -33.20 32.59 -4.03
N ALA A 102 -31.91 32.47 -4.37
CA ALA A 102 -31.01 31.49 -3.78
C ALA A 102 -30.66 31.94 -2.35
N THR A 103 -31.49 31.59 -1.38
CA THR A 103 -31.12 31.63 0.02
C THR A 103 -30.87 30.21 0.49
N SER A 104 -29.61 29.96 0.88
CA SER A 104 -29.20 28.96 1.86
C SER A 104 -29.48 27.49 1.54
N SER A 105 -28.68 26.90 0.64
CA SER A 105 -28.24 25.52 0.86
C SER A 105 -26.76 25.56 1.29
N GLY A 106 -26.53 25.22 2.55
CA GLY A 106 -25.23 25.24 3.23
C GLY A 106 -24.24 24.19 2.70
N ARG A 107 -23.90 24.23 1.42
CA ARG A 107 -22.75 23.49 0.90
C ARG A 107 -21.48 24.30 1.13
N TYR A 108 -20.63 23.76 2.00
CA TYR A 108 -19.24 24.18 2.16
C TYR A 108 -18.55 24.20 0.79
N LYS A 109 -18.07 25.39 0.38
CA LYS A 109 -17.25 25.56 -0.82
C LYS A 109 -15.79 25.58 -0.40
N GLU A 110 -15.06 24.55 -0.80
CA GLU A 110 -13.61 24.45 -0.60
C GLU A 110 -12.90 25.64 -1.28
N PRO A 111 -11.99 26.36 -0.59
CA PRO A 111 -11.27 27.48 -1.19
C PRO A 111 -10.27 26.96 -2.23
N VAL A 112 -10.55 27.29 -3.51
CA VAL A 112 -9.68 26.95 -4.64
C VAL A 112 -8.34 27.69 -4.51
N GLN A 113 -7.31 26.94 -4.11
CA GLN A 113 -5.91 27.41 -4.17
C GLN A 113 -5.52 27.66 -5.65
N PRO A 114 -5.00 28.84 -6.01
CA PRO A 114 -4.61 29.14 -7.39
C PRO A 114 -3.39 28.30 -7.79
N ARG A 115 -3.59 27.38 -8.73
CA ARG A 115 -2.49 26.67 -9.39
C ARG A 115 -1.62 27.66 -10.19
N PRO A 116 -0.28 27.61 -10.09
CA PRO A 116 0.58 28.51 -10.84
C PRO A 116 0.44 28.26 -12.36
N ALA A 117 0.24 29.35 -13.10
CA ALA A 117 0.02 29.35 -14.54
C ALA A 117 1.16 28.65 -15.29
N LYS A 118 0.81 27.68 -16.13
CA LYS A 118 1.72 27.07 -17.10
C LYS A 118 2.16 28.15 -18.09
N ARG A 119 3.47 28.41 -18.17
CA ARG A 119 4.08 29.33 -19.15
C ARG A 119 3.71 28.84 -20.55
N LYS A 120 3.07 29.70 -21.35
CA LYS A 120 2.78 29.45 -22.77
C LYS A 120 4.10 29.25 -23.51
N ALA A 121 4.17 28.18 -24.30
CA ALA A 121 5.26 27.95 -25.24
C ALA A 121 5.29 29.10 -26.27
N VAL A 122 6.47 29.69 -26.44
CA VAL A 122 6.75 30.71 -27.45
C VAL A 122 6.68 30.06 -28.82
N ALA A 123 5.81 30.56 -29.70
CA ALA A 123 5.78 30.20 -31.11
C ALA A 123 7.08 30.67 -31.79
N PRO A 124 7.66 29.89 -32.73
CA PRO A 124 8.88 30.30 -33.40
C PRO A 124 8.59 31.40 -34.42
N VAL A 125 9.30 32.53 -34.26
CA VAL A 125 9.28 33.68 -35.17
C VAL A 125 9.88 33.27 -36.52
N GLN A 126 9.09 33.42 -37.59
CA GLN A 126 9.53 33.30 -38.98
C GLN A 126 10.30 34.58 -39.35
N ASN A 127 11.62 34.50 -39.45
CA ASN A 127 12.44 35.58 -40.01
C ASN A 127 12.56 35.39 -41.52
N SER A 128 12.19 36.41 -42.30
CA SER A 128 12.44 36.49 -43.74
C SER A 128 13.93 36.81 -44.02
N PRO A 129 14.51 36.31 -45.13
CA PRO A 129 15.92 36.53 -45.41
C PRO A 129 16.16 37.86 -46.13
N VAL A 130 16.93 38.75 -45.50
CA VAL A 130 17.61 39.86 -46.20
C VAL A 130 18.97 39.33 -46.68
N ALA A 131 19.21 39.47 -47.98
CA ALA A 131 20.46 39.08 -48.62
C ALA A 131 21.62 40.00 -48.20
N ALA A 132 22.68 39.43 -47.64
CA ALA A 132 24.00 40.07 -47.56
C ALA A 132 25.13 39.03 -47.44
N ALA A 133 26.04 39.13 -48.40
CA ALA A 133 27.38 38.56 -48.56
C ALA A 133 27.99 37.69 -47.44
N ALA A 134 28.29 36.44 -47.84
CA ALA A 134 29.44 35.60 -47.51
C ALA A 134 30.32 35.96 -46.29
N TYR A 135 30.10 35.24 -45.18
CA TYR A 135 31.17 34.65 -44.38
C TYR A 135 30.80 33.19 -44.09
N ALA A 136 31.58 32.25 -44.62
CA ALA A 136 31.41 30.82 -44.40
C ALA A 136 31.86 30.46 -42.97
N LEU A 137 30.91 30.52 -42.02
CA LEU A 137 31.08 29.85 -40.73
C LEU A 137 30.68 28.38 -40.90
N PRO A 138 31.45 27.40 -40.41
CA PRO A 138 31.02 26.02 -40.44
C PRO A 138 29.75 25.88 -39.59
N VAL A 139 28.63 25.64 -40.25
CA VAL A 139 27.37 25.26 -39.58
C VAL A 139 27.64 23.94 -38.90
N PHE A 140 27.82 23.97 -37.58
CA PHE A 140 27.88 22.76 -36.79
C PHE A 140 26.49 22.14 -36.78
N GLU A 141 26.31 21.07 -37.56
CA GLU A 141 25.10 20.27 -37.52
C GLU A 141 25.02 19.60 -36.14
N TYR A 142 24.14 20.11 -35.29
CA TYR A 142 23.92 19.55 -33.95
C TYR A 142 23.24 18.18 -34.09
N VAL A 143 24.02 17.11 -34.02
CA VAL A 143 23.50 15.76 -33.90
C VAL A 143 23.11 15.54 -32.43
N ALA A 144 21.81 15.50 -32.17
CA ALA A 144 21.29 15.22 -30.83
C ALA A 144 21.87 13.90 -30.29
N PRO A 145 22.38 13.86 -29.05
CA PRO A 145 22.92 12.64 -28.47
C PRO A 145 21.89 11.51 -28.51
N THR A 146 22.26 10.39 -29.12
CA THR A 146 21.38 9.21 -29.14
C THR A 146 21.31 8.59 -27.75
N VAL A 147 20.10 8.26 -27.32
CA VAL A 147 19.86 7.56 -26.06
C VAL A 147 20.57 6.20 -26.15
N ARG A 148 21.37 5.84 -25.13
CA ARG A 148 22.05 4.54 -25.08
C ARG A 148 21.03 3.41 -25.27
N SER A 149 21.41 2.35 -25.97
CA SER A 149 20.51 1.22 -26.28
C SER A 149 19.83 0.64 -25.03
N SER A 150 20.53 0.61 -23.89
CA SER A 150 19.98 0.17 -22.60
C SER A 150 18.89 1.08 -22.05
N THR A 151 19.05 2.40 -22.17
CA THR A 151 18.03 3.39 -21.78
C THR A 151 16.83 3.39 -22.72
N ALA A 152 17.04 3.13 -24.01
CA ALA A 152 15.96 2.98 -24.99
C ALA A 152 15.10 1.72 -24.70
N ARG A 153 15.76 0.57 -24.46
CA ARG A 153 15.08 -0.69 -24.09
C ARG A 153 14.31 -0.58 -22.77
N LYS A 154 14.91 0.02 -21.74
CA LYS A 154 14.22 0.21 -20.45
C LYS A 154 13.03 1.17 -20.56
N SER A 155 13.13 2.18 -21.43
CA SER A 155 12.03 3.11 -21.69
C SER A 155 10.91 2.45 -22.49
N SER A 156 11.22 1.58 -23.45
CA SER A 156 10.21 0.82 -24.19
C SER A 156 9.49 -0.18 -23.29
N GLU A 157 10.22 -0.95 -22.49
CA GLU A 157 9.65 -1.89 -21.51
C GLU A 157 8.74 -1.17 -20.49
N SER A 158 9.19 -0.02 -19.97
CA SER A 158 8.38 0.80 -19.05
C SER A 158 7.13 1.40 -19.72
N SER A 159 7.24 1.79 -20.99
CA SER A 159 6.12 2.29 -21.79
C SER A 159 5.09 1.20 -22.08
N GLU A 160 5.56 0.00 -22.45
CA GLU A 160 4.70 -1.16 -22.67
C GLU A 160 3.97 -1.57 -21.40
N MET A 161 4.65 -1.60 -20.24
CA MET A 161 4.00 -1.87 -18.96
C MET A 161 2.91 -0.85 -18.65
N ARG A 162 3.15 0.45 -18.86
CA ARG A 162 2.12 1.48 -18.68
C ARG A 162 0.96 1.30 -19.64
N ARG A 163 1.22 0.97 -20.91
CA ARG A 163 0.18 0.71 -21.92
C ARG A 163 -0.67 -0.51 -21.54
N ARG A 164 -0.05 -1.60 -21.09
CA ARG A 164 -0.76 -2.80 -20.64
C ARG A 164 -1.63 -2.50 -19.42
N ALA A 165 -1.08 -1.82 -18.41
CA ALA A 165 -1.84 -1.41 -17.24
C ALA A 165 -3.03 -0.50 -17.60
N SER A 166 -2.82 0.48 -18.49
CA SER A 166 -3.92 1.34 -18.97
C SER A 166 -4.97 0.58 -19.75
N HIS A 167 -4.56 -0.40 -20.57
CA HIS A 167 -5.48 -1.19 -21.37
C HIS A 167 -6.29 -2.16 -20.49
N GLU A 168 -5.66 -2.75 -19.47
CA GLU A 168 -6.33 -3.58 -18.49
C GLU A 168 -7.31 -2.77 -17.63
N ALA A 169 -6.90 -1.59 -17.17
CA ALA A 169 -7.79 -0.66 -16.45
C ALA A 169 -8.98 -0.21 -17.34
N ALA A 170 -8.74 0.08 -18.62
CA ALA A 170 -9.80 0.40 -19.57
C ALA A 170 -10.74 -0.79 -19.81
N LYS A 171 -10.23 -2.03 -19.85
CA LYS A 171 -11.04 -3.24 -20.00
C LYS A 171 -11.90 -3.51 -18.77
N LEU A 172 -11.36 -3.32 -17.57
CA LEU A 172 -12.12 -3.40 -16.32
C LEU A 172 -13.19 -2.31 -16.28
N ALA A 173 -12.83 -1.05 -16.58
CA ALA A 173 -13.79 0.04 -16.65
C ALA A 173 -14.90 -0.21 -17.69
N ALA A 174 -14.57 -0.79 -18.85
CA ALA A 174 -15.55 -1.16 -19.87
C ALA A 174 -16.49 -2.29 -19.43
N LYS A 175 -16.01 -3.26 -18.62
CA LYS A 175 -16.86 -4.29 -18.01
C LYS A 175 -17.80 -3.72 -16.94
N HIS A 176 -17.37 -2.68 -16.23
CA HIS A 176 -18.16 -2.01 -15.20
C HIS A 176 -19.03 -0.85 -15.73
N LYS A 177 -18.90 -0.49 -17.01
CA LYS A 177 -19.86 0.40 -17.67
C LYS A 177 -21.16 -0.37 -17.83
N LYS A 178 -22.11 -0.10 -16.94
CA LYS A 178 -23.51 -0.49 -17.10
C LYS A 178 -23.92 -0.08 -18.52
N PRO A 179 -24.48 -0.99 -19.35
CA PRO A 179 -24.98 -0.59 -20.65
C PRO A 179 -25.95 0.57 -20.44
N THR A 180 -25.85 1.60 -21.27
CA THR A 180 -26.87 2.65 -21.34
C THR A 180 -28.16 1.95 -21.70
N VAL A 181 -29.01 1.68 -20.70
CA VAL A 181 -30.30 1.05 -20.92
C VAL A 181 -31.11 2.08 -21.68
N VAL A 182 -31.15 1.94 -23.00
CA VAL A 182 -32.18 2.57 -23.82
C VAL A 182 -33.47 2.00 -23.24
N LYS A 183 -34.20 2.81 -22.47
CA LYS A 183 -35.49 2.42 -21.91
C LYS A 183 -36.47 2.32 -23.08
N THR A 184 -36.36 1.25 -23.86
CA THR A 184 -37.48 0.79 -24.68
C THR A 184 -38.60 0.51 -23.69
N GLY A 185 -39.72 1.23 -23.80
CA GLY A 185 -40.85 1.22 -22.86
C GLY A 185 -41.60 -0.10 -22.74
N ASN A 186 -40.96 -1.23 -23.04
CA ASN A 186 -41.51 -2.56 -22.85
C ASN A 186 -41.40 -2.92 -21.37
N ARG A 187 -42.35 -2.44 -20.57
CA ARG A 187 -42.60 -2.98 -19.23
C ARG A 187 -42.88 -4.48 -19.41
N LEU A 188 -41.89 -5.27 -19.06
CA LEU A 188 -41.98 -6.72 -19.02
C LEU A 188 -43.16 -7.13 -18.14
N THR A 189 -43.93 -8.10 -18.63
CA THR A 189 -45.14 -8.56 -17.92
C THR A 189 -44.75 -9.21 -16.59
N GLN A 190 -45.68 -9.31 -15.63
CA GLN A 190 -45.40 -9.98 -14.35
C GLN A 190 -44.87 -11.42 -14.54
N ALA A 191 -45.40 -12.15 -15.53
CA ALA A 191 -44.92 -13.50 -15.85
C ALA A 191 -43.47 -13.49 -16.37
N GLN A 192 -43.10 -12.46 -17.14
CA GLN A 192 -41.75 -12.29 -17.66
C GLN A 192 -40.75 -11.92 -16.56
N LEU A 193 -41.15 -11.08 -15.59
CA LEU A 193 -40.36 -10.81 -14.38
C LEU A 193 -40.05 -12.10 -13.62
N LEU A 194 -41.07 -12.92 -13.39
CA LEU A 194 -40.90 -14.17 -12.65
C LEU A 194 -40.01 -15.15 -13.41
N ALA A 195 -40.13 -15.25 -14.73
CA ALA A 195 -39.26 -16.09 -15.54
C ALA A 195 -37.80 -15.62 -15.52
N GLU A 196 -37.55 -14.30 -15.55
CA GLU A 196 -36.23 -13.72 -15.41
C GLU A 196 -35.66 -13.92 -13.99
N ALA A 197 -36.50 -13.78 -12.95
CA ALA A 197 -36.13 -14.03 -11.57
C ALA A 197 -35.65 -15.48 -11.36
N VAL A 198 -36.37 -16.47 -11.90
CA VAL A 198 -35.96 -17.89 -11.84
C VAL A 198 -34.61 -18.11 -12.55
N ARG A 199 -34.41 -17.47 -13.70
CA ARG A 199 -33.13 -17.58 -14.41
C ARG A 199 -31.98 -16.96 -13.61
N THR A 200 -32.20 -15.78 -13.04
CA THR A 200 -31.18 -15.10 -12.22
C THR A 200 -30.91 -15.83 -10.92
N GLU A 201 -31.90 -16.50 -10.32
CA GLU A 201 -31.70 -17.39 -9.17
C GLU A 201 -30.73 -18.55 -9.51
N VAL A 202 -30.90 -19.19 -10.66
CA VAL A 202 -29.98 -20.25 -11.13
C VAL A 202 -28.57 -19.71 -11.37
N GLU A 203 -28.46 -18.53 -11.99
CA GLU A 203 -27.15 -17.90 -12.23
C GLU A 203 -26.47 -17.49 -10.90
N ASN A 204 -27.25 -16.97 -9.95
CA ASN A 204 -26.78 -16.57 -8.62
C ASN A 204 -26.34 -17.77 -7.79
N THR A 205 -27.11 -18.86 -7.78
CA THR A 205 -26.76 -20.10 -7.06
C THR A 205 -25.47 -20.72 -7.61
N GLN A 206 -25.30 -20.76 -8.93
CA GLN A 206 -24.05 -21.21 -9.55
C GLN A 206 -22.88 -20.29 -9.22
N SER A 207 -23.09 -18.96 -9.23
CA SER A 207 -22.07 -17.99 -8.85
C SER A 207 -21.66 -18.14 -7.39
N LEU A 208 -22.62 -18.38 -6.49
CA LEU A 208 -22.36 -18.61 -5.07
C LEU A 208 -21.52 -19.87 -4.86
N GLN A 209 -21.92 -21.00 -5.47
CA GLN A 209 -21.15 -22.25 -5.41
C GLN A 209 -19.71 -22.09 -5.89
N ARG A 210 -19.50 -21.30 -6.96
CA ARG A 210 -18.16 -21.00 -7.46
C ARG A 210 -17.33 -20.20 -6.45
N LEU A 211 -17.95 -19.23 -5.77
CA LEU A 211 -17.26 -18.45 -4.73
C LEU A 211 -16.91 -19.31 -3.54
N GLU A 212 -17.83 -20.16 -3.08
CA GLU A 212 -17.60 -21.11 -1.98
C GLU A 212 -16.44 -22.06 -2.29
N GLN A 213 -16.38 -22.61 -3.50
CA GLN A 213 -15.26 -23.45 -3.93
C GLN A 213 -13.92 -22.70 -3.87
N LEU A 214 -13.87 -21.44 -4.33
CA LEU A 214 -12.65 -20.63 -4.25
C LEU A 214 -12.27 -20.30 -2.81
N GLU A 215 -13.24 -20.11 -1.92
CA GLU A 215 -12.99 -19.90 -0.50
C GLU A 215 -12.48 -21.18 0.18
N GLU A 216 -13.04 -22.34 -0.16
CA GLU A 216 -12.57 -23.64 0.32
C GLU A 216 -11.15 -23.94 -0.16
N GLU A 217 -10.83 -23.68 -1.43
CA GLU A 217 -9.48 -23.82 -1.97
C GLU A 217 -8.48 -22.89 -1.24
N LYS A 218 -8.85 -21.62 -1.05
CA LYS A 218 -8.03 -20.64 -0.31
C LYS A 218 -7.87 -21.03 1.16
N LYS A 219 -8.93 -21.57 1.76
CA LYS A 219 -8.93 -22.08 3.13
C LYS A 219 -8.02 -23.31 3.24
N ALA A 220 -8.10 -24.25 2.31
CA ALA A 220 -7.24 -25.42 2.24
C ALA A 220 -5.75 -25.02 2.05
N GLU A 221 -5.47 -24.06 1.16
CA GLU A 221 -4.11 -23.56 0.95
C GLU A 221 -3.56 -22.81 2.17
N SER A 222 -4.37 -21.99 2.84
CA SER A 222 -3.95 -21.26 4.04
C SER A 222 -3.80 -22.13 5.29
N ILE A 223 -4.56 -23.24 5.38
CA ILE A 223 -4.52 -24.20 6.49
C ILE A 223 -3.41 -25.25 6.28
N ALA A 224 -2.76 -25.30 5.10
CA ALA A 224 -1.66 -26.20 4.85
C ALA A 224 -0.66 -26.18 6.03
N PRO A 225 -0.53 -27.29 6.77
CA PRO A 225 0.24 -27.29 8.01
C PRO A 225 1.68 -26.94 7.68
N LYS A 226 2.21 -25.91 8.35
CA LYS A 226 3.63 -25.57 8.25
C LYS A 226 4.43 -26.84 8.52
N ALA A 227 5.28 -27.24 7.57
CA ALA A 227 6.09 -28.43 7.72
C ALA A 227 6.77 -28.43 9.10
N PRO A 228 6.69 -29.53 9.87
CA PRO A 228 7.26 -29.57 11.21
C PRO A 228 8.75 -29.22 11.12
N PHE A 229 9.19 -28.30 11.98
CA PHE A 229 10.58 -27.84 11.99
C PHE A 229 11.50 -29.00 12.38
N THR A 230 12.26 -29.54 11.42
CA THR A 230 13.17 -30.68 11.62
C THR A 230 14.58 -30.27 12.04
N GLY A 231 14.85 -28.97 12.14
CA GLY A 231 16.18 -28.45 12.49
C GLY A 231 16.52 -28.61 13.98
N SER A 232 17.83 -28.53 14.27
CA SER A 232 18.36 -28.39 15.62
C SER A 232 17.84 -27.11 16.28
N MET A 233 17.29 -27.18 17.49
CA MET A 233 16.76 -26.01 18.20
C MET A 233 17.21 -25.99 19.66
N VAL A 234 17.75 -24.85 20.09
CA VAL A 234 18.06 -24.57 21.49
C VAL A 234 16.98 -23.66 22.06
N ARG A 235 16.37 -24.05 23.18
CA ARG A 235 15.28 -23.28 23.81
C ARG A 235 15.57 -23.02 25.28
N TYR A 236 15.56 -21.75 25.64
CA TYR A 236 15.76 -21.27 27.00
C TYR A 236 14.40 -21.01 27.67
N TYR A 237 14.20 -21.58 28.85
CA TYR A 237 13.01 -21.39 29.68
C TYR A 237 13.39 -20.72 31.00
N SER A 238 12.73 -19.60 31.30
CA SER A 238 12.78 -18.93 32.59
C SER A 238 11.36 -18.65 33.09
N LYS A 239 10.97 -19.30 34.18
CA LYS A 239 9.70 -19.06 34.88
C LYS A 239 10.01 -18.68 36.33
N LEU A 240 9.27 -17.72 36.88
CA LEU A 240 9.44 -17.30 38.27
C LEU A 240 9.13 -18.49 39.21
N GLY A 241 10.05 -18.81 40.12
CA GLY A 241 9.94 -19.96 41.03
C GLY A 241 10.38 -21.32 40.45
N ALA A 242 10.83 -21.37 39.19
CA ALA A 242 11.40 -22.57 38.58
C ALA A 242 12.88 -22.35 38.23
N PRO A 243 13.71 -23.42 38.19
CA PRO A 243 15.07 -23.30 37.71
C PRO A 243 15.09 -22.86 36.24
N LYS A 244 16.06 -22.03 35.89
CA LYS A 244 16.31 -21.64 34.50
C LYS A 244 16.83 -22.87 33.75
N THR A 245 16.14 -23.30 32.70
CA THR A 245 16.47 -24.54 31.97
C THR A 245 16.75 -24.23 30.51
N ILE A 246 17.81 -24.83 29.97
CA ILE A 246 18.10 -24.84 28.54
C ILE A 246 17.80 -26.25 28.02
N THR A 247 16.98 -26.34 26.98
CA THR A 247 16.61 -27.59 26.31
C THR A 247 17.17 -27.60 24.89
N PHE A 248 17.71 -28.75 24.49
CA PHE A 248 18.25 -28.99 23.16
C PHE A 248 17.32 -29.99 22.46
N LEU A 249 16.54 -29.51 21.49
CA LEU A 249 15.56 -30.29 20.73
C LEU A 249 16.18 -30.68 19.37
N ASN A 250 15.94 -31.91 18.94
CA ASN A 250 16.43 -32.46 17.67
C ASN A 250 17.97 -32.44 17.51
N THR A 251 18.72 -32.52 18.60
CA THR A 251 20.19 -32.61 18.58
C THR A 251 20.68 -33.71 19.52
N LEU A 252 21.57 -34.57 19.00
CA LEU A 252 22.37 -35.49 19.80
C LEU A 252 23.75 -34.89 20.15
N ASP A 253 24.16 -33.82 19.47
CA ASP A 253 25.43 -33.15 19.69
C ASP A 253 25.24 -31.99 20.68
N PHE A 254 25.91 -32.08 21.82
CA PHE A 254 25.92 -31.03 22.83
C PHE A 254 27.11 -30.10 22.59
N PRO A 255 26.98 -28.80 22.88
CA PRO A 255 28.08 -27.88 22.68
C PRO A 255 29.31 -28.33 23.49
N ARG A 256 30.48 -28.31 22.85
CA ARG A 256 31.75 -28.86 23.36
C ARG A 256 32.19 -28.32 24.71
N ILE A 257 31.57 -27.22 25.17
CA ILE A 257 31.75 -26.66 26.50
C ILE A 257 31.43 -27.66 27.63
N PHE A 258 30.49 -28.58 27.41
CA PHE A 258 30.11 -29.56 28.43
C PHE A 258 31.13 -30.69 28.57
N ASN A 259 31.92 -30.97 27.53
CA ASN A 259 32.91 -32.03 27.50
C ASN A 259 34.33 -31.52 27.73
N GLN A 260 34.51 -30.29 28.24
CA GLN A 260 35.86 -29.77 28.47
C GLN A 260 36.50 -30.47 29.68
N PRO A 261 37.77 -30.91 29.56
CA PRO A 261 38.50 -31.43 30.70
C PRO A 261 38.60 -30.32 31.75
N LYS A 262 38.41 -30.69 33.03
CA LYS A 262 38.52 -29.75 34.16
C LYS A 262 39.84 -28.99 34.02
N PRO A 263 39.84 -27.65 34.13
CA PRO A 263 41.07 -26.88 34.03
C PRO A 263 42.04 -27.40 35.08
N LYS A 264 43.25 -27.81 34.66
CA LYS A 264 44.30 -28.23 35.59
C LYS A 264 44.50 -27.07 36.57
N LYS A 265 44.34 -27.32 37.88
CA LYS A 265 44.62 -26.32 38.91
C LYS A 265 45.98 -25.74 38.59
N LYS A 266 46.06 -24.41 38.38
CA LYS A 266 47.35 -23.74 38.21
C LYS A 266 48.11 -24.00 39.51
N ILE A 267 49.05 -24.93 39.47
CA ILE A 267 49.95 -25.20 40.58
C ILE A 267 50.66 -23.87 40.81
N SER A 268 50.57 -23.35 42.03
CA SER A 268 51.24 -22.11 42.42
C SER A 268 52.69 -22.18 41.98
N SER A 269 53.26 -21.08 41.46
CA SER A 269 54.66 -21.05 41.03
C SER A 269 55.61 -21.48 42.16
N GLN A 270 55.18 -21.30 43.41
CA GLN A 270 55.87 -21.75 44.61
C GLN A 270 55.89 -23.29 44.72
N GLN A 271 54.77 -23.97 44.44
CA GLN A 271 54.72 -25.43 44.40
C GLN A 271 55.42 -26.01 43.18
N GLN A 272 55.44 -25.32 42.05
CA GLN A 272 56.27 -25.72 40.91
C GLN A 272 57.76 -25.66 41.26
N LYS A 273 58.21 -24.61 41.96
CA LYS A 273 59.58 -24.52 42.47
C LYS A 273 59.91 -25.63 43.46
N VAL A 274 59.01 -25.91 44.41
CA VAL A 274 59.22 -26.99 45.40
C VAL A 274 59.29 -28.36 44.71
N ASN A 275 58.42 -28.63 43.74
CA ASN A 275 58.45 -29.89 43.00
C ASN A 275 59.71 -30.04 42.15
N ARG A 276 60.20 -28.95 41.56
CA ARG A 276 61.45 -28.94 40.79
C ARG A 276 62.67 -29.18 41.69
N MET A 277 62.74 -28.51 42.84
CA MET A 277 63.81 -28.73 43.82
C MET A 277 63.81 -30.18 44.33
N LYS A 278 62.62 -30.77 44.53
CA LYS A 278 62.50 -32.15 44.98
C LYS A 278 62.95 -33.15 43.90
N GLN A 279 62.68 -32.87 42.63
CA GLN A 279 63.19 -33.68 41.51
C GLN A 279 64.70 -33.54 41.31
N GLU A 280 65.25 -32.35 41.52
CA GLU A 280 66.70 -32.11 41.44
C GLU A 280 67.42 -32.84 42.58
N ALA A 281 66.89 -32.82 43.81
CA ALA A 281 67.45 -33.56 44.94
C ALA A 281 67.41 -35.09 44.75
N GLU A 282 66.32 -35.63 44.17
CA GLU A 282 66.16 -37.07 43.91
C GLU A 282 67.03 -37.56 42.74
N GLN A 283 67.48 -36.65 41.86
CA GLN A 283 68.47 -36.95 40.82
C GLN A 283 69.91 -36.89 41.33
N GLU A 284 70.17 -36.12 42.40
CA GLU A 284 71.48 -36.02 43.04
C GLU A 284 71.74 -37.19 44.01
N GLU A 285 70.68 -37.88 44.46
CA GLU A 285 70.74 -39.09 45.29
C GLU A 285 70.85 -40.41 44.49
N ARG A 286 70.89 -40.38 43.16
CA ARG A 286 71.09 -41.55 42.27
C ARG A 286 72.46 -41.57 41.62
#